data_AF-A0A7W1LKT6-F1
#
_entry.id   AF-A0A7W1LKT6-F1
#
_cell.length_a   1.000
_cell.length_b   1.000
_cell.length_c   1.000
_cell.angle_alpha   90.00
_cell.angle_beta   90.00
_cell.angle_gamma   90.00
#
_symmetry.space_group_name_H-M   'P 1'
#
loop_
_entity.id
_entity.type
_entity.pdbx_description
1 polymer ?
#
loop_
_entity_poly.entity_id
_entity_poly.type
_entity_poly.pdbx_seq_one_letter_code
_entity_poly.pdbx_strand_id
1 'polypeptide(L)'
;QPCATLAELAALRRRVDVPIAADESIRRAEDPRRVAVAGAADIAVLKVAPLGGVRRALAVAEACGLPVVVSSALETSVGLAAGLALAAALPELPYACGLATMTLLDGDVTSDPLLPIDGFLAVRSVTPDLRDAVAADEETCRRWYERISAVTGQPFGPARSA
;
A
#
# COMPACT_ATOMS: atom_id res chain seq x y z
N GLN A 1 12.94 2.31 -5.47
CA GLN A 1 13.44 3.65 -5.84
C GLN A 1 14.95 3.73 -5.54
N PRO A 2 15.83 3.98 -6.54
CA PRO A 2 17.29 3.90 -6.35
C PRO A 2 17.94 5.14 -5.73
N CYS A 3 17.25 6.29 -5.70
CA CYS A 3 17.78 7.55 -5.15
C CYS A 3 16.76 8.21 -4.22
N ALA A 4 17.23 9.10 -3.34
CA ALA A 4 16.38 9.73 -2.34
C ALA A 4 15.49 10.84 -2.94
N THR A 5 16.01 11.59 -3.91
CA THR A 5 15.34 12.77 -4.46
C THR A 5 14.93 12.58 -5.93
N LEU A 6 13.91 13.33 -6.37
CA LEU A 6 13.49 13.35 -7.77
C LEU A 6 14.59 13.84 -8.72
N ALA A 7 15.42 14.79 -8.28
CA ALA A 7 16.52 15.31 -9.09
C ALA A 7 17.58 14.23 -9.38
N GLU A 8 17.92 13.42 -8.37
CA GLU A 8 18.83 12.28 -8.52
C GLU A 8 18.21 11.19 -9.39
N LEU A 9 16.91 10.89 -9.24
CA LEU A 9 16.21 9.94 -10.10
C LEU A 9 16.25 10.39 -11.56
N ALA A 10 15.97 11.66 -11.84
CA ALA A 10 16.05 12.21 -13.20
C ALA A 10 17.48 12.16 -13.77
N ALA A 11 18.50 12.41 -12.94
CA ALA A 11 19.89 12.30 -13.35
C ALA A 11 20.30 10.85 -13.66
N LEU A 12 19.86 9.89 -12.85
CA LEU A 12 20.10 8.47 -13.08
C LEU A 12 19.37 7.97 -14.33
N ARG A 13 18.08 8.32 -14.50
CA ARG A 13 17.25 7.93 -15.63
C ARG A 13 17.87 8.34 -16.99
N ARG A 14 18.58 9.47 -17.05
CA ARG A 14 19.30 9.89 -18.28
C ARG A 14 20.57 9.09 -18.59
N ARG A 15 21.02 8.23 -17.67
CA ARG A 15 22.30 7.51 -17.75
C ARG A 15 22.14 6.00 -17.91
N VAL A 16 20.92 5.49 -17.85
CA VAL A 16 20.63 4.04 -17.90
C VAL A 16 19.44 3.79 -18.81
N ASP A 17 19.44 2.63 -19.48
CA ASP A 17 18.31 2.18 -20.30
C ASP A 17 17.25 1.42 -19.49
N VAL A 18 17.58 1.05 -18.24
CA VAL A 18 16.66 0.33 -17.34
C VAL A 18 15.60 1.31 -16.81
N PRO A 19 14.28 1.00 -16.95
CA PRO A 19 13.21 1.86 -16.44
C PRO A 19 13.31 2.11 -14.94
N ILE A 20 13.02 3.35 -14.52
CA ILE A 20 13.08 3.78 -13.13
C ILE A 20 11.68 3.89 -12.52
N ALA A 21 11.45 3.24 -11.39
CA ALA A 21 10.21 3.34 -10.63
C ALA A 21 10.35 4.29 -9.41
N ALA A 22 9.39 5.19 -9.25
CA ALA A 22 9.25 6.07 -8.09
C ALA A 22 8.28 5.48 -7.05
N ASP A 23 8.70 5.41 -5.78
CA ASP A 23 7.91 4.91 -4.65
C ASP A 23 7.90 5.94 -3.52
N GLU A 24 9.00 6.08 -2.77
CA GLU A 24 9.14 7.06 -1.68
C GLU A 24 8.84 8.48 -2.13
N SER A 25 9.27 8.87 -3.33
CA SER A 25 9.05 10.22 -3.88
C SER A 25 7.58 10.52 -4.15
N ILE A 26 6.73 9.51 -4.28
CA ILE A 26 5.27 9.68 -4.40
C ILE A 26 4.64 9.67 -3.00
N ARG A 27 4.83 8.59 -2.24
CA ARG A 27 4.10 8.37 -0.98
C ARG A 27 4.54 9.25 0.19
N ARG A 28 5.74 9.84 0.14
CA ARG A 28 6.25 10.77 1.19
C ARG A 28 6.16 12.23 0.78
N ALA A 29 5.63 12.53 -0.40
CA ALA A 29 5.43 13.91 -0.81
C ALA A 29 4.37 14.60 0.03
N GLU A 30 4.51 15.92 0.21
CA GLU A 30 3.53 16.75 0.91
C GLU A 30 2.16 16.70 0.22
N ASP A 31 2.14 16.72 -1.11
CA ASP A 31 0.95 16.43 -1.91
C ASP A 31 1.28 15.42 -3.03
N PRO A 32 1.00 14.12 -2.82
CA PRO A 32 1.23 13.06 -3.81
C PRO A 32 0.58 13.32 -5.18
N ARG A 33 -0.50 14.10 -5.24
CA ARG A 33 -1.20 14.44 -6.50
C ARG A 33 -0.49 15.53 -7.30
N ARG A 34 0.43 16.27 -6.67
CA ARG A 34 1.21 17.33 -7.32
C ARG A 34 2.64 16.92 -7.61
N VAL A 35 3.02 15.68 -7.30
CA VAL A 35 4.36 15.17 -7.57
C VAL A 35 4.51 14.98 -9.08
N ALA A 36 5.23 15.91 -9.70
CA ALA A 36 5.68 15.77 -11.07
C ALA A 36 6.83 14.76 -11.12
N VAL A 37 6.48 13.47 -11.13
CA VAL A 37 7.44 12.37 -11.37
C VAL A 37 7.78 12.22 -12.86
N ALA A 38 6.98 12.82 -13.74
CA ALA A 38 7.22 12.82 -15.17
C ALA A 38 8.59 13.42 -15.48
N GLY A 39 9.45 12.63 -16.14
CA GLY A 39 10.84 12.98 -16.45
C GLY A 39 11.88 12.52 -15.41
N ALA A 40 11.44 12.16 -14.19
CA ALA A 40 12.28 11.55 -13.16
C ALA A 40 12.10 10.03 -13.06
N ALA A 41 10.94 9.50 -13.46
CA ALA A 41 10.61 8.09 -13.45
C ALA A 41 9.81 7.68 -14.68
N ASP A 42 9.80 6.37 -14.95
CA ASP A 42 9.04 5.70 -16.01
C ASP A 42 7.81 5.00 -15.45
N ILE A 43 7.83 4.64 -14.16
CA ILE A 43 6.78 3.88 -13.47
C ILE A 43 6.46 4.52 -12.12
N ALA A 44 5.18 4.59 -11.78
CA ALA A 44 4.70 5.01 -10.47
C ALA A 44 4.32 3.80 -9.60
N VAL A 45 4.91 3.69 -8.40
CA VAL A 45 4.54 2.69 -7.40
C VAL A 45 3.48 3.27 -6.48
N LEU A 46 2.32 2.63 -6.39
CA LEU A 46 1.22 3.06 -5.53
C LEU A 46 1.00 2.07 -4.38
N LYS A 47 0.86 2.61 -3.17
CA LYS A 47 0.57 1.85 -1.94
C LYS A 47 -0.64 2.47 -1.25
N VAL A 48 -1.66 1.66 -0.99
CA VAL A 48 -2.98 2.16 -0.55
C VAL A 48 -2.91 2.85 0.81
N ALA A 49 -2.30 2.21 1.81
CA ALA A 49 -2.24 2.78 3.16
C ALA A 49 -1.48 4.12 3.21
N PRO A 50 -0.26 4.25 2.66
CA PRO A 50 0.45 5.53 2.61
C PRO A 50 -0.28 6.64 1.84
N LEU A 51 -1.05 6.30 0.79
CA LEU A 51 -1.77 7.29 -0.02
C LEU A 51 -3.14 7.69 0.55
N GLY A 52 -3.56 7.04 1.64
CA GLY A 52 -4.82 7.34 2.33
C GLY A 52 -6.04 6.66 1.72
N GLY A 53 -5.87 5.49 1.10
CA GLY A 53 -6.97 4.66 0.61
C GLY A 53 -7.11 4.65 -0.92
N VAL A 54 -7.93 3.71 -1.41
CA VAL A 54 -8.04 3.37 -2.85
C VAL A 54 -8.40 4.58 -3.71
N ARG A 55 -9.42 5.36 -3.32
CA ARG A 55 -9.86 6.53 -4.11
C ARG A 55 -8.76 7.59 -4.25
N ARG A 56 -8.02 7.85 -3.16
CA ARG A 56 -6.91 8.79 -3.18
C ARG A 56 -5.75 8.27 -4.02
N ALA A 57 -5.46 6.97 -3.95
CA ALA A 57 -4.46 6.35 -4.79
C ALA A 57 -4.82 6.41 -6.28
N LEU A 58 -6.10 6.24 -6.65
CA LEU A 58 -6.57 6.42 -8.04
C LEU A 58 -6.37 7.87 -8.52
N ALA A 59 -6.68 8.87 -7.70
CA ALA A 59 -6.43 10.27 -8.03
C ALA A 59 -4.93 10.58 -8.23
N VAL A 60 -4.05 9.90 -7.49
CA VAL A 60 -2.60 10.00 -7.68
C VAL A 60 -2.17 9.31 -8.97
N ALA A 61 -2.72 8.13 -9.28
CA ALA A 61 -2.46 7.41 -10.54
C ALA A 61 -2.75 8.30 -11.76
N GLU A 62 -3.94 8.92 -11.77
CA GLU A 62 -4.36 9.85 -12.81
C GLU A 62 -3.42 11.06 -12.92
N ALA A 63 -3.08 11.67 -11.78
CA ALA A 63 -2.21 12.84 -11.76
C ALA A 63 -0.75 12.55 -12.18
N CYS A 64 -0.24 11.34 -11.90
CA CYS A 64 1.12 10.95 -12.28
C CYS A 64 1.28 10.81 -13.80
N GLY A 65 0.24 10.34 -14.50
CA GLY A 65 0.29 10.15 -15.96
C GLY A 65 1.35 9.15 -16.44
N LEU A 66 1.79 8.23 -15.57
CA LEU A 66 2.76 7.17 -15.85
C LEU A 66 2.09 5.79 -15.69
N PRO A 67 2.63 4.74 -16.34
CA PRO A 67 2.31 3.36 -15.99
C PRO A 67 2.45 3.13 -14.48
N VAL A 68 1.48 2.40 -13.90
CA VAL A 68 1.39 2.18 -12.47
C VAL A 68 1.68 0.72 -12.11
N VAL A 69 2.33 0.52 -10.96
CA VAL A 69 2.36 -0.75 -10.25
C VAL A 69 1.82 -0.58 -8.83
N VAL A 70 0.93 -1.48 -8.41
CA VAL A 70 0.44 -1.51 -7.02
C VAL A 70 1.35 -2.38 -6.18
N SER A 71 1.66 -1.95 -4.95
CA SER A 71 2.48 -2.69 -4.00
C SER A 71 1.91 -2.58 -2.58
N SER A 72 2.15 -3.63 -1.78
CA SER A 72 1.80 -3.65 -0.36
C SER A 72 2.76 -2.81 0.48
N ALA A 73 2.34 -2.48 1.69
CA ALA A 73 3.17 -1.98 2.78
C ALA A 73 3.35 -3.03 3.90
N LEU A 74 3.31 -4.32 3.54
CA LEU A 74 3.37 -5.48 4.45
C LEU A 74 2.16 -5.59 5.39
N GLU A 75 0.97 -5.45 4.84
CA GLU A 75 -0.28 -5.64 5.57
C GLU A 75 -0.67 -7.12 5.69
N THR A 76 -1.59 -7.40 6.61
CA THR A 76 -2.38 -8.63 6.65
C THR A 76 -3.34 -8.71 5.46
N SER A 77 -4.10 -9.81 5.31
CA SER A 77 -5.05 -9.95 4.20
C SER A 77 -6.09 -8.83 4.16
N VAL A 78 -6.42 -8.22 5.30
CA VAL A 78 -7.33 -7.05 5.36
C VAL A 78 -6.77 -5.87 4.57
N GLY A 79 -5.49 -5.54 4.73
CA GLY A 79 -4.87 -4.44 3.99
C GLY A 79 -4.55 -4.81 2.54
N LEU A 80 -4.17 -6.07 2.28
CA LEU A 80 -3.95 -6.56 0.92
C LEU A 80 -5.22 -6.55 0.08
N ALA A 81 -6.39 -6.82 0.67
CA ALA A 81 -7.67 -6.66 -0.02
C ALA A 81 -7.88 -5.23 -0.54
N ALA A 82 -7.41 -4.22 0.20
CA ALA A 82 -7.44 -2.83 -0.28
C ALA A 82 -6.46 -2.60 -1.45
N GLY A 83 -5.27 -3.21 -1.40
CA GLY A 83 -4.33 -3.23 -2.52
C GLY A 83 -4.91 -3.89 -3.78
N LEU A 84 -5.58 -5.03 -3.64
CA LEU A 84 -6.27 -5.72 -4.72
C LEU A 84 -7.42 -4.90 -5.28
N ALA A 85 -8.18 -4.22 -4.42
CA ALA A 85 -9.24 -3.31 -4.86
C ALA A 85 -8.70 -2.13 -5.69
N LEU A 86 -7.52 -1.58 -5.34
CA LEU A 86 -6.85 -0.58 -6.17
C LEU A 86 -6.42 -1.18 -7.51
N ALA A 87 -5.74 -2.33 -7.49
CA ALA A 87 -5.27 -2.98 -8.71
C ALA A 87 -6.42 -3.28 -9.68
N ALA A 88 -7.54 -3.81 -9.17
CA ALA A 88 -8.72 -4.13 -9.97
C ALA A 88 -9.47 -2.89 -10.50
N ALA A 89 -9.27 -1.71 -9.91
CA ALA A 89 -9.90 -0.46 -10.32
C ALA A 89 -9.06 0.35 -11.32
N LEU A 90 -7.79 0.00 -11.52
CA LEU A 90 -6.94 0.64 -12.52
C LEU A 90 -7.34 0.17 -13.93
N PRO A 91 -7.23 1.05 -14.95
CA PRO A 91 -7.63 0.71 -16.32
C PRO A 91 -6.73 -0.37 -16.95
N GLU A 92 -5.46 -0.43 -16.53
CA GLU A 92 -4.48 -1.41 -16.97
C GLU A 92 -3.49 -1.74 -15.85
N LEU A 93 -2.93 -2.95 -15.92
CA LEU A 93 -1.88 -3.44 -15.01
C LEU A 93 -0.73 -4.02 -15.87
N PRO A 94 0.11 -3.18 -16.49
CA PRO A 94 1.19 -3.65 -17.36
C PRO A 94 2.29 -4.39 -16.58
N TYR A 95 2.31 -4.27 -15.25
CA TYR A 95 3.26 -4.93 -14.36
C TYR A 95 2.53 -5.77 -13.30
N ALA A 96 3.12 -6.90 -12.92
CA ALA A 96 2.64 -7.68 -11.78
C ALA A 96 2.69 -6.84 -10.50
N CYS A 97 1.62 -6.91 -9.70
CA CYS A 97 1.53 -6.16 -8.45
C CYS A 97 2.36 -6.81 -7.35
N GLY A 98 3.04 -6.00 -6.54
CA GLY A 98 3.78 -6.44 -5.35
C GLY A 98 2.87 -6.69 -4.15
N LEU A 99 1.86 -7.57 -4.31
CA LEU A 99 0.83 -7.87 -3.31
C LEU A 99 0.96 -9.27 -2.69
N ALA A 100 1.88 -10.10 -3.18
CA ALA A 100 2.18 -11.43 -2.63
C ALA A 100 3.03 -11.37 -1.35
N THR A 101 2.68 -10.51 -0.40
CA THR A 101 3.46 -10.31 0.83
C THR A 101 2.88 -10.99 2.06
N MET A 102 1.71 -11.63 1.96
CA MET A 102 1.19 -12.48 3.05
C MET A 102 2.19 -13.53 3.51
N THR A 103 2.96 -14.09 2.57
CA THR A 103 3.96 -15.13 2.83
C THR A 103 5.16 -14.65 3.67
N LEU A 104 5.25 -13.34 3.94
CA LEU A 104 6.29 -12.75 4.79
C LEU A 104 5.86 -12.65 6.25
N LEU A 105 4.59 -12.89 6.56
CA LEU A 105 4.04 -12.87 7.91
C LEU A 105 3.93 -14.30 8.46
N ASP A 106 4.12 -14.47 9.77
CA ASP A 106 4.00 -15.76 10.46
C ASP A 106 2.55 -16.25 10.55
N GLY A 107 1.59 -15.31 10.49
CA GLY A 107 0.17 -15.60 10.54
C GLY A 107 -0.67 -14.47 9.96
N ASP A 108 -1.99 -14.71 9.91
CA ASP A 108 -2.97 -13.77 9.39
C ASP A 108 -4.16 -13.63 10.35
N VAL A 109 -4.98 -12.60 10.13
CA VAL A 109 -6.20 -12.33 10.90
C VAL A 109 -7.43 -13.05 10.34
N THR A 110 -7.29 -13.85 9.29
CA THR A 110 -8.38 -14.60 8.64
C THR A 110 -8.02 -16.07 8.43
N SER A 111 -9.01 -16.95 8.46
CA SER A 111 -8.86 -18.37 8.12
C SER A 111 -8.71 -18.64 6.62
N ASP A 112 -9.01 -17.64 5.78
CA ASP A 112 -8.86 -17.69 4.32
C ASP A 112 -7.92 -16.57 3.84
N PRO A 113 -6.59 -16.76 3.97
CA PRO A 113 -5.59 -15.74 3.65
C PRO A 113 -5.46 -15.50 2.14
N LEU A 114 -5.11 -14.27 1.76
CA LEU A 114 -4.83 -13.87 0.38
C LEU A 114 -3.44 -14.35 -0.05
N LEU A 115 -3.34 -15.64 -0.36
CA LEU A 115 -2.14 -16.26 -0.91
C LEU A 115 -2.23 -16.36 -2.44
N PRO A 116 -1.13 -16.11 -3.16
CA PRO A 116 -1.14 -16.21 -4.62
C PRO A 116 -1.25 -17.67 -5.07
N ILE A 117 -2.04 -17.92 -6.11
CA ILE A 117 -2.15 -19.21 -6.81
C ILE A 117 -1.77 -18.94 -8.27
N ASP A 118 -0.77 -19.65 -8.78
CA ASP A 118 -0.23 -19.49 -10.14
C ASP A 118 0.15 -18.04 -10.50
N GLY A 119 0.59 -17.26 -9.50
CA GLY A 119 0.97 -15.86 -9.68
C GLY A 119 -0.20 -14.87 -9.64
N PHE A 120 -1.43 -15.32 -9.36
CA PHE A 120 -2.62 -14.48 -9.28
C PHE A 120 -3.22 -14.45 -7.87
N LEU A 121 -3.90 -13.36 -7.56
CA LEU A 121 -4.64 -13.17 -6.31
C LEU A 121 -6.11 -12.89 -6.63
N ALA A 122 -7.02 -13.56 -5.93
CA ALA A 122 -8.45 -13.34 -6.11
C ALA A 122 -8.88 -12.00 -5.50
N VAL A 123 -9.62 -11.19 -6.27
CA VAL A 123 -10.20 -9.94 -5.77
C VAL A 123 -11.45 -10.27 -4.94
N ARG A 124 -11.32 -10.19 -3.62
CA ARG A 124 -12.42 -10.46 -2.67
C ARG A 124 -12.29 -9.61 -1.41
N SER A 125 -13.41 -9.46 -0.71
CA SER A 125 -13.40 -8.99 0.67
C SER A 125 -12.78 -10.02 1.61
N VAL A 126 -12.17 -9.55 2.70
CA VAL A 126 -11.57 -10.40 3.75
C VAL A 126 -12.31 -10.16 5.05
N THR A 127 -12.72 -11.23 5.72
CA THR A 127 -13.31 -11.19 7.05
C THR A 127 -12.23 -11.58 8.07
N PRO A 128 -11.91 -10.74 9.07
CA PRO A 128 -10.88 -11.05 10.06
C PRO A 128 -11.44 -11.91 11.20
N ASP A 129 -11.76 -13.17 10.89
CA ASP A 129 -12.36 -14.15 11.79
C ASP A 129 -11.38 -14.77 12.80
N LEU A 130 -10.07 -14.61 12.58
CA LEU A 130 -9.01 -15.06 13.49
C LEU A 130 -8.37 -13.91 14.29
N ARG A 131 -8.92 -12.69 14.24
CA ARG A 131 -8.34 -11.50 14.89
C ARG A 131 -8.02 -11.70 16.38
N ASP A 132 -8.86 -12.45 17.10
CA ASP A 132 -8.72 -12.64 18.55
C ASP A 132 -7.60 -13.66 18.85
N ALA A 133 -7.35 -14.60 17.93
CA ALA A 133 -6.28 -15.59 18.05
C ALA A 133 -4.88 -15.01 17.84
N VAL A 134 -4.78 -13.89 17.12
CA VAL A 134 -3.52 -13.17 16.84
C VAL A 134 -3.48 -11.80 17.49
N ALA A 135 -4.32 -11.58 18.51
CA ALA A 135 -4.37 -10.32 19.24
C ALA A 135 -3.03 -10.05 19.94
N ALA A 136 -2.59 -8.79 19.91
CA ALA A 136 -1.44 -8.35 20.68
C ALA A 136 -1.80 -8.24 22.17
N ASP A 137 -0.78 -8.13 23.01
CA ASP A 137 -0.96 -7.85 24.44
C ASP A 137 -1.66 -6.50 24.69
N GLU A 138 -2.18 -6.33 25.91
CA GLU A 138 -2.95 -5.14 26.31
C GLU A 138 -2.15 -3.84 26.16
N GLU A 139 -0.85 -3.87 26.45
CA GLU A 139 0.01 -2.68 26.35
C GLU A 139 0.17 -2.24 24.91
N THR A 140 0.44 -3.19 24.01
CA THR A 140 0.55 -2.97 22.57
C THR A 140 -0.78 -2.48 22.00
N CYS A 141 -1.90 -3.08 22.38
CA CYS A 141 -3.23 -2.63 21.97
C CYS A 141 -3.50 -1.19 22.41
N ARG A 142 -3.23 -0.86 23.69
CA ARG A 142 -3.38 0.50 24.21
C ARG A 142 -2.54 1.52 23.42
N ARG A 143 -1.28 1.22 23.14
CA ARG A 143 -0.40 2.09 22.35
C ARG A 143 -0.95 2.35 20.95
N TRP A 144 -1.54 1.33 20.30
CA TRP A 144 -2.16 1.49 19.00
C TRP A 144 -3.45 2.31 19.06
N TYR A 145 -4.29 2.12 20.08
CA TYR A 145 -5.49 2.94 20.30
C TYR A 145 -5.14 4.43 20.53
N GLU A 146 -4.16 4.72 21.38
CA GLU A 146 -3.67 6.07 21.60
C GLU A 146 -3.16 6.71 20.29
N ARG A 147 -2.39 5.95 19.51
CA ARG A 147 -1.84 6.43 18.24
C ARG A 147 -2.93 6.72 17.21
N ILE A 148 -3.89 5.81 17.01
CA ILE A 148 -4.97 6.03 16.03
C ILE A 148 -5.88 7.16 16.49
N SER A 149 -6.08 7.34 17.81
CA SER A 149 -6.78 8.50 18.35
C SER A 149 -6.08 9.81 18.07
N ALA A 150 -4.76 9.87 18.24
CA ALA A 150 -3.98 11.06 17.91
C ALA A 150 -4.04 11.40 16.41
N VAL A 151 -4.05 10.38 15.53
CA VAL A 151 -4.13 10.57 14.07
C VAL A 151 -5.52 11.03 13.61
N THR A 152 -6.58 10.49 14.21
CA THR A 152 -7.97 10.74 13.76
C THR A 152 -8.66 11.88 14.51
N GLY A 153 -8.15 12.27 15.69
CA GLY A 153 -8.85 13.15 16.62
C GLY A 153 -10.06 12.51 17.30
N GLN A 154 -10.25 11.19 17.17
CA GLN A 154 -11.40 10.46 17.73
C GLN A 154 -10.95 9.44 18.78
N PRO A 155 -11.71 9.21 19.86
CA PRO A 155 -11.34 8.23 20.87
C PRO A 155 -11.50 6.80 20.32
N PHE A 156 -10.42 6.02 20.40
CA PHE A 156 -10.40 4.59 20.18
C PHE A 156 -10.03 3.90 21.49
N GLY A 157 -10.56 2.71 21.70
CA GLY A 157 -10.31 1.92 22.91
C GLY A 157 -10.78 0.49 22.72
N PRO A 158 -10.58 -0.36 23.73
CA PRO A 158 -11.08 -1.72 23.70
C PRO A 158 -12.59 -1.72 23.44
N ALA A 159 -13.07 -2.72 22.69
CA ALA A 159 -14.50 -2.94 22.54
C ALA A 159 -15.10 -3.05 23.95
N ARG A 160 -16.10 -2.22 24.28
CA ARG A 160 -16.80 -2.34 25.55
C ARG A 160 -17.40 -3.75 25.57
N SER A 161 -17.01 -4.55 26.55
CA SER A 161 -17.65 -5.84 26.83
C SER A 161 -19.16 -5.60 26.96
N ALA A 162 -19.94 -6.27 26.11
CA ALA A 162 -21.39 -6.32 26.20
C ALA A 162 -21.82 -7.16 27.41
#